data_AF-A0A4Z2EPA5-F1
#
_entry.id   AF-A0A4Z2EPA5-F1
#
_cell.length_a   1.000
_cell.length_b   1.000
_cell.length_c   1.000
_cell.angle_alpha   90.00
_cell.angle_beta   90.00
_cell.angle_gamma   90.00
#
_symmetry.space_group_name_H-M   'P 1'
#
loop_
_entity.id
_entity.type
_entity.pdbx_description
1 polymer ?
#
loop_
_entity_poly.entity_id
_entity_poly.type
_entity_poly.pdbx_seq_one_letter_code
_entity_poly.pdbx_strand_id
1 'polypeptide(L)'
;MKLQRCSSRYLALVSALASGADWLFIPEAPPQEGWEDRMCDRLEGSRTTGSRLNIIIVAEGAIDINGKPISSTYIKDLVVQRLGYDTRVTVLGHVQRGGTPSAFDRILTKLVQKAMDEKRFEEAIKLRGGSFENNWKIYKLLSFQKPVQSESKVSLAVLNVGAPAAGMNAAVRSAVRLALSHGQKVYAVHDGFQGLADGNVVEMEWHSVAGWTGQGGSLLGTKRTLPEKHMEKIVETISKFNISALLVVGGFEGYAGVLQLFEARGRYDELCIPMCLIPATVSNNVPGTDFSLGADTAVNAAMEGCDKIKQSASGTKRRVFVVETMGGFCGYLATCTGIAVGADAAYIFEDPINIQDLKTNVDHLTEKMKKDVQRGLVLRCVMWIFSSVFHLFSPP
;
A
#
# COMPACT_ATOMS: atom_id res chain seq x y z
N MET A 1 -9.17 -3.36 -34.16
CA MET A 1 -10.07 -3.50 -32.98
C MET A 1 -9.63 -4.56 -31.95
N LYS A 2 -8.70 -5.50 -32.22
CA LYS A 2 -8.23 -6.52 -31.25
C LYS A 2 -7.09 -6.10 -30.29
N LEU A 3 -6.54 -4.89 -30.43
CA LEU A 3 -5.35 -4.43 -29.69
C LEU A 3 -5.64 -3.91 -28.26
N GLN A 4 -6.91 -3.82 -27.85
CA GLN A 4 -7.30 -3.25 -26.55
C GLN A 4 -7.32 -4.28 -25.40
N ARG A 5 -7.05 -5.56 -25.68
CA ARG A 5 -7.06 -6.66 -24.69
C ARG A 5 -5.77 -6.80 -23.87
N CYS A 6 -4.73 -6.01 -24.13
CA CYS A 6 -3.41 -6.32 -23.58
C CYS A 6 -3.07 -5.68 -22.23
N SER A 7 -3.77 -4.60 -21.84
CA SER A 7 -3.57 -3.94 -20.54
C SER A 7 -4.26 -4.67 -19.36
N SER A 8 -5.13 -5.64 -19.65
CA SER A 8 -5.98 -6.31 -18.65
C SER A 8 -5.22 -7.31 -17.75
N ARG A 9 -4.00 -7.71 -18.12
CA ARG A 9 -3.33 -8.91 -17.55
C ARG A 9 -2.48 -8.61 -16.30
N TYR A 10 -1.70 -7.52 -16.31
CA TYR A 10 -1.02 -7.01 -15.10
C TYR A 10 -2.03 -6.52 -14.06
N LEU A 11 -3.14 -5.95 -14.53
CA LEU A 11 -4.23 -5.47 -13.68
C LEU A 11 -4.76 -6.59 -12.78
N ALA A 12 -5.05 -7.78 -13.32
CA ALA A 12 -5.54 -8.90 -12.53
C ALA A 12 -4.56 -9.31 -11.41
N LEU A 13 -3.26 -9.37 -11.71
CA LEU A 13 -2.22 -9.70 -10.73
C LEU A 13 -2.12 -8.66 -9.61
N VAL A 14 -2.04 -7.38 -9.97
CA VAL A 14 -1.96 -6.30 -8.98
C VAL A 14 -3.24 -6.20 -8.18
N SER A 15 -4.41 -6.36 -8.81
CA SER A 15 -5.70 -6.42 -8.11
C SER A 15 -5.75 -7.56 -7.11
N ALA A 16 -5.28 -8.76 -7.47
CA ALA A 16 -5.22 -9.89 -6.56
C ALA A 16 -4.28 -9.65 -5.36
N LEU A 17 -3.12 -9.04 -5.59
CA LEU A 17 -2.22 -8.63 -4.50
C LEU A 17 -2.88 -7.60 -3.58
N ALA A 18 -3.47 -6.55 -4.16
CA ALA A 18 -4.09 -5.45 -3.43
C ALA A 18 -5.34 -5.87 -2.64
N SER A 19 -6.13 -6.81 -3.16
CA SER A 19 -7.31 -7.34 -2.47
C SER A 19 -7.00 -8.51 -1.54
N GLY A 20 -5.77 -9.06 -1.58
CA GLY A 20 -5.44 -10.31 -0.89
C GLY A 20 -6.25 -11.50 -1.39
N ALA A 21 -6.49 -11.60 -2.71
CA ALA A 21 -7.34 -12.61 -3.32
C ALA A 21 -6.89 -14.05 -3.01
N ASP A 22 -7.85 -14.94 -2.77
CA ASP A 22 -7.64 -16.35 -2.49
C ASP A 22 -7.17 -17.12 -3.72
N TRP A 23 -7.59 -16.71 -4.92
CA TRP A 23 -7.13 -17.32 -6.16
C TRP A 23 -7.07 -16.31 -7.30
N LEU A 24 -6.14 -16.54 -8.23
CA LEU A 24 -5.90 -15.69 -9.39
C LEU A 24 -5.72 -16.55 -10.64
N PHE A 25 -6.45 -16.19 -11.69
CA PHE A 25 -6.26 -16.74 -13.03
C PHE A 25 -5.70 -15.69 -13.97
N ILE A 26 -4.50 -15.95 -14.50
CA ILE A 26 -3.83 -15.13 -15.51
C ILE A 26 -3.35 -16.01 -16.67
N PRO A 27 -3.40 -15.53 -17.94
CA PRO A 27 -2.94 -16.30 -19.08
C PRO A 27 -1.43 -16.58 -19.07
N GLU A 28 -0.63 -15.69 -18.46
CA GLU A 28 0.82 -15.87 -18.37
C GLU A 28 1.22 -17.02 -17.43
N ALA A 29 0.31 -17.47 -16.56
CA ALA A 29 0.53 -18.58 -15.65
C ALA A 29 -0.75 -19.42 -15.50
N PRO A 30 -1.10 -20.24 -16.51
CA PRO A 30 -2.28 -21.07 -16.44
C PRO A 30 -2.19 -22.06 -15.28
N PRO A 31 -3.32 -22.42 -14.66
CA PRO A 31 -3.34 -23.38 -13.57
C PRO A 31 -2.95 -24.79 -14.06
N GLN A 32 -2.23 -25.55 -13.23
CA GLN A 32 -1.88 -26.95 -13.52
C GLN A 32 -3.10 -27.87 -13.44
N GLU A 33 -3.01 -29.09 -13.98
CA GLU A 33 -4.06 -30.10 -13.80
C GLU A 33 -4.37 -30.36 -12.32
N GLY A 34 -5.65 -30.59 -12.01
CA GLY A 34 -6.13 -30.75 -10.63
C GLY A 34 -6.19 -29.44 -9.83
N TRP A 35 -6.18 -28.29 -10.51
CA TRP A 35 -6.34 -27.00 -9.84
C TRP A 35 -7.74 -26.82 -9.25
N GLU A 36 -8.75 -27.48 -9.83
CA GLU A 36 -10.13 -27.43 -9.36
C GLU A 36 -10.24 -27.95 -7.93
N ASP A 37 -9.59 -29.08 -7.64
CA ASP A 37 -9.55 -29.68 -6.29
C ASP A 37 -8.74 -28.78 -5.35
N ARG A 38 -7.53 -28.39 -5.75
CA ARG A 38 -6.66 -27.51 -4.94
C ARG A 38 -7.30 -26.17 -4.61
N MET A 39 -8.08 -25.62 -5.53
CA MET A 39 -8.82 -24.38 -5.30
C MET A 39 -9.94 -24.63 -4.29
N CYS A 40 -10.73 -25.69 -4.45
CA CYS A 40 -11.79 -26.05 -3.51
C CYS A 40 -11.28 -26.27 -2.08
N ASP A 41 -10.23 -27.08 -1.92
CA ASP A 41 -9.60 -27.37 -0.62
C ASP A 41 -9.14 -26.08 0.07
N ARG A 42 -8.61 -25.13 -0.71
CA ARG A 42 -8.17 -23.84 -0.19
C ARG A 42 -9.33 -22.95 0.25
N LEU A 43 -10.38 -22.86 -0.55
CA LEU A 43 -11.55 -22.05 -0.22
C LEU A 43 -12.25 -22.59 1.04
N GLU A 44 -12.27 -23.90 1.20
CA GLU A 44 -12.74 -24.57 2.41
C GLU A 44 -11.81 -24.29 3.60
N GLY A 45 -10.50 -24.46 3.43
CA GLY A 45 -9.49 -24.17 4.45
C GLY A 45 -9.55 -22.72 4.97
N SER A 46 -9.74 -21.75 4.07
CA SER A 46 -9.92 -20.33 4.41
C SER A 46 -11.16 -20.10 5.29
N ARG A 47 -12.23 -20.88 5.04
CA ARG A 47 -13.49 -20.78 5.78
C ARG A 47 -13.39 -21.45 7.14
N THR A 48 -12.74 -22.60 7.24
CA THR A 48 -12.50 -23.31 8.51
C THR A 48 -11.67 -22.47 9.48
N THR A 49 -10.81 -21.60 8.95
CA THR A 49 -9.92 -20.74 9.74
C THR A 49 -10.53 -19.38 10.04
N GLY A 50 -11.82 -19.19 9.74
CA GLY A 50 -12.62 -18.04 10.17
C GLY A 50 -12.83 -16.96 9.10
N SER A 51 -12.32 -17.13 7.87
CA SER A 51 -12.64 -16.18 6.80
C SER A 51 -14.12 -16.25 6.43
N ARG A 52 -14.78 -15.09 6.40
CA ARG A 52 -16.21 -14.99 6.08
C ARG A 52 -16.49 -14.89 4.58
N LEU A 53 -15.48 -14.59 3.77
CA LEU A 53 -15.60 -14.40 2.33
C LEU A 53 -14.36 -14.93 1.61
N ASN A 54 -14.52 -15.25 0.33
CA ASN A 54 -13.42 -15.59 -0.55
C ASN A 54 -13.48 -14.72 -1.80
N ILE A 55 -12.32 -14.26 -2.29
CA ILE A 55 -12.20 -13.44 -3.50
C ILE A 55 -11.36 -14.18 -4.53
N ILE A 56 -11.95 -14.41 -5.71
CA ILE A 56 -11.28 -15.01 -6.86
C ILE A 56 -11.19 -13.95 -7.97
N ILE A 57 -9.98 -13.67 -8.46
CA ILE A 57 -9.75 -12.72 -9.55
C ILE A 57 -9.47 -13.50 -10.84
N VAL A 58 -10.22 -13.16 -11.89
CA VAL A 58 -10.15 -13.84 -13.19
C VAL A 58 -9.86 -12.81 -14.27
N ALA A 59 -8.71 -12.93 -14.94
CA ALA A 59 -8.41 -12.10 -16.10
C ALA A 59 -9.32 -12.45 -17.29
N GLU A 60 -9.69 -11.47 -18.13
CA GLU A 60 -10.55 -11.71 -19.32
C GLU A 60 -9.96 -12.81 -20.24
N GLY A 61 -8.63 -12.89 -20.30
CA GLY A 61 -7.90 -13.88 -21.09
C GLY A 61 -7.48 -15.13 -20.34
N ALA A 62 -8.07 -15.47 -19.19
CA ALA A 62 -7.69 -16.66 -18.44
C ALA A 62 -7.85 -17.93 -19.29
N ILE A 63 -6.83 -18.78 -19.28
CA ILE A 63 -6.75 -20.03 -20.03
C ILE A 63 -6.19 -21.15 -19.15
N ASP A 64 -6.50 -22.40 -19.50
CA ASP A 64 -5.82 -23.58 -18.98
C ASP A 64 -4.51 -23.89 -19.75
N ILE A 65 -3.79 -24.93 -19.34
CA ILE A 65 -2.54 -25.38 -20.01
C ILE A 65 -2.76 -25.85 -21.47
N ASN A 66 -4.00 -26.16 -21.83
CA ASN A 66 -4.40 -26.58 -23.17
C ASN A 66 -4.87 -25.41 -24.04
N GLY A 67 -4.90 -24.19 -23.49
CA GLY A 67 -5.36 -22.98 -24.16
C GLY A 67 -6.89 -22.82 -24.17
N LYS A 68 -7.63 -23.65 -23.43
CA LYS A 68 -9.08 -23.52 -23.28
C LYS A 68 -9.39 -22.34 -22.35
N PRO A 69 -10.34 -21.46 -22.71
CA PRO A 69 -10.69 -20.33 -21.87
C PRO A 69 -11.34 -20.79 -20.56
N ILE A 70 -10.94 -20.18 -19.45
CA ILE A 70 -11.54 -20.36 -18.12
C ILE A 70 -12.48 -19.19 -17.88
N SER A 71 -13.80 -19.42 -17.93
CA SER A 71 -14.79 -18.38 -17.68
C SER A 71 -15.08 -18.21 -16.19
N SER A 72 -15.50 -17.00 -15.81
CA SER A 72 -15.98 -16.73 -14.44
C SER A 72 -17.26 -17.52 -14.11
N THR A 73 -18.11 -17.80 -15.10
CA THR A 73 -19.29 -18.66 -14.94
C THR A 73 -18.90 -20.09 -14.62
N TYR A 74 -17.90 -20.65 -15.29
CA TYR A 74 -17.39 -21.99 -15.03
C TYR A 74 -16.86 -22.10 -13.58
N ILE A 75 -16.08 -21.12 -13.13
CA ILE A 75 -15.58 -21.08 -11.74
C ILE A 75 -16.74 -20.98 -10.73
N LYS A 76 -17.75 -20.17 -11.01
CA LYS A 76 -18.95 -20.07 -10.16
C LYS A 76 -19.63 -21.43 -10.03
N ASP A 77 -19.92 -22.08 -11.15
CA ASP A 77 -20.64 -23.35 -11.17
C ASP A 77 -19.81 -24.43 -10.45
N LEU A 78 -18.50 -24.43 -10.62
CA LEU A 78 -17.56 -25.32 -9.90
C LEU A 78 -17.66 -25.15 -8.38
N VAL A 79 -17.59 -23.91 -7.89
CA VAL A 79 -17.66 -23.61 -6.44
C VAL A 79 -19.04 -23.96 -5.87
N VAL A 80 -20.11 -23.66 -6.58
CA VAL A 80 -21.48 -24.00 -6.16
C VAL A 80 -21.68 -25.51 -6.11
N GLN A 81 -21.24 -26.25 -7.13
CA GLN A 81 -21.43 -27.70 -7.21
C GLN A 81 -20.60 -28.46 -6.18
N ARG A 82 -19.35 -28.05 -5.94
CA ARG A 82 -18.43 -28.79 -5.06
C ARG A 82 -18.52 -28.38 -3.59
N LEU A 83 -18.69 -27.08 -3.31
CA LEU A 83 -18.65 -26.55 -1.94
C LEU A 83 -20.01 -26.07 -1.44
N GLY A 84 -21.01 -25.88 -2.32
CA GLY A 84 -22.33 -25.38 -1.94
C GLY A 84 -22.35 -23.92 -1.47
N TYR A 85 -21.31 -23.14 -1.79
CA TYR A 85 -21.20 -21.75 -1.33
C TYR A 85 -21.99 -20.79 -2.24
N ASP A 86 -22.68 -19.80 -1.64
CA ASP A 86 -23.31 -18.72 -2.42
C ASP A 86 -22.23 -17.90 -3.15
N THR A 87 -22.23 -17.98 -4.47
CA THR A 87 -21.17 -17.45 -5.33
C THR A 87 -21.75 -16.47 -6.34
N ARG A 88 -21.19 -15.26 -6.38
CA ARG A 88 -21.59 -14.17 -7.28
C ARG A 88 -20.45 -13.81 -8.22
N VAL A 89 -20.79 -13.45 -9.46
CA VAL A 89 -19.84 -13.02 -10.48
C VAL A 89 -20.09 -11.56 -10.80
N THR A 90 -19.05 -10.73 -10.71
CA THR A 90 -19.09 -9.31 -11.06
C THR A 90 -18.11 -9.04 -12.19
N VAL A 91 -18.61 -8.58 -13.33
CA VAL A 91 -17.78 -8.23 -14.50
C VAL A 91 -17.62 -6.70 -14.54
N LEU A 92 -16.43 -6.20 -14.21
CA LEU A 92 -16.14 -4.75 -14.12
C LEU A 92 -16.27 -4.03 -15.48
N GLY A 93 -15.96 -4.71 -16.59
CA GLY A 93 -16.22 -4.23 -17.93
C GLY A 93 -15.52 -2.90 -18.27
N HIS A 94 -16.25 -1.99 -18.92
CA HIS A 94 -15.70 -0.75 -19.47
C HIS A 94 -15.34 0.30 -18.42
N VAL A 95 -15.77 0.13 -17.16
CA VAL A 95 -15.42 1.02 -16.04
C VAL A 95 -13.91 1.10 -15.84
N GLN A 96 -13.16 0.07 -16.25
CA GLN A 96 -11.71 0.00 -16.14
C GLN A 96 -10.96 0.67 -17.30
N ARG A 97 -11.65 1.19 -18.32
CA ARG A 97 -10.99 1.77 -19.50
C ARG A 97 -10.65 3.24 -19.25
N GLY A 98 -9.37 3.50 -19.01
CA GLY A 98 -8.73 4.83 -19.05
C GLY A 98 -7.28 4.72 -19.53
N GLY A 99 -6.80 5.75 -20.25
CA GLY A 99 -5.41 5.85 -20.70
C GLY A 99 -5.11 5.25 -22.08
N THR A 100 -4.11 5.82 -22.75
CA THR A 100 -3.60 5.35 -24.05
C THR A 100 -2.45 4.37 -23.82
N PRO A 101 -2.51 3.12 -24.32
CA PRO A 101 -1.40 2.18 -24.15
C PRO A 101 -0.15 2.71 -24.86
N SER A 102 0.99 2.65 -24.15
CA SER A 102 2.26 3.16 -24.64
C SER A 102 2.75 2.37 -25.86
N ALA A 103 3.67 2.94 -26.65
CA ALA A 103 4.29 2.22 -27.77
C ALA A 103 5.05 0.97 -27.30
N PHE A 104 5.64 1.02 -26.10
CA PHE A 104 6.31 -0.10 -25.43
C PHE A 104 5.34 -1.25 -25.14
N ASP A 105 4.16 -0.96 -24.60
CA ASP A 105 3.13 -1.96 -24.32
C ASP A 105 2.70 -2.70 -25.60
N ARG A 106 2.61 -1.99 -26.72
CA ARG A 106 2.13 -2.55 -28.00
C ARG A 106 3.13 -3.51 -28.64
N ILE A 107 4.43 -3.27 -28.50
CA ILE A 107 5.48 -4.13 -29.07
C ILE A 107 5.69 -5.36 -28.18
N LEU A 108 5.80 -5.17 -26.87
CA LEU A 108 6.01 -6.25 -25.90
C LEU A 108 4.88 -7.28 -25.92
N THR A 109 3.65 -6.82 -26.15
CA THR A 109 2.46 -7.64 -26.32
C THR A 109 2.63 -8.77 -27.33
N LYS A 110 3.29 -8.52 -28.48
CA LYS A 110 3.39 -9.52 -29.55
C LYS A 110 4.33 -10.66 -29.17
N LEU A 111 5.44 -10.35 -28.51
CA LEU A 111 6.42 -11.34 -28.06
C LEU A 111 5.84 -12.21 -26.94
N VAL A 112 5.17 -11.59 -25.97
CA VAL A 112 4.48 -12.31 -24.89
C VAL A 112 3.39 -13.21 -25.46
N GLN A 113 2.59 -12.72 -26.42
CA GLN A 113 1.54 -13.53 -27.05
C GLN A 113 2.13 -14.73 -27.78
N LYS A 114 3.20 -14.55 -28.56
CA LYS A 114 3.89 -15.65 -29.22
C LYS A 114 4.40 -16.70 -28.22
N ALA A 115 5.02 -16.28 -27.11
CA ALA A 115 5.48 -17.19 -26.08
C ALA A 115 4.33 -17.99 -25.44
N MET A 116 3.19 -17.35 -25.18
CA MET A 116 2.00 -18.05 -24.65
C MET A 116 1.40 -19.03 -25.67
N ASP A 117 1.32 -18.65 -26.96
CA ASP A 117 0.80 -19.51 -28.04
C ASP A 117 1.68 -20.76 -28.21
N GLU A 118 2.99 -20.62 -28.00
CA GLU A 118 3.98 -21.71 -28.00
C GLU A 118 4.09 -22.45 -26.65
N LYS A 119 3.20 -22.16 -25.68
CA LYS A 119 3.17 -22.74 -24.32
C LYS A 119 4.44 -22.50 -23.49
N ARG A 120 5.24 -21.49 -23.84
CA ARG A 120 6.43 -21.03 -23.10
C ARG A 120 6.05 -20.03 -22.00
N PHE A 121 5.26 -20.48 -21.02
CA PHE A 121 4.66 -19.60 -19.99
C PHE A 121 5.69 -18.94 -19.06
N GLU A 122 6.77 -19.63 -18.68
CA GLU A 122 7.82 -19.02 -17.85
C GLU A 122 8.53 -17.87 -18.57
N GLU A 123 8.75 -18.01 -19.88
CA GLU A 123 9.30 -16.96 -20.71
C GLU A 123 8.31 -15.80 -20.89
N ALA A 124 7.01 -16.09 -21.01
CA ALA A 124 5.98 -15.07 -21.05
C ALA A 124 6.00 -14.16 -19.80
N ILE A 125 6.24 -14.73 -18.62
CA ILE A 125 6.40 -13.97 -17.36
C ILE A 125 7.68 -13.13 -17.40
N LYS A 126 8.82 -13.70 -17.83
CA LYS A 126 10.09 -12.95 -17.92
C LYS A 126 10.02 -11.80 -18.92
N LEU A 127 9.36 -12.02 -20.06
CA LEU A 127 9.13 -11.01 -21.09
C LEU A 127 8.23 -9.86 -20.58
N ARG A 128 7.42 -10.06 -19.53
CA ARG A 128 6.67 -8.96 -18.88
C ARG A 128 7.55 -8.03 -18.05
N GLY A 129 8.78 -8.44 -17.73
CA GLY A 129 9.75 -7.67 -16.97
C GLY A 129 9.80 -8.03 -15.48
N GLY A 130 10.86 -7.57 -14.81
CA GLY A 130 11.17 -7.95 -13.43
C GLY A 130 10.10 -7.55 -12.40
N SER A 131 9.37 -6.45 -12.62
CA SER A 131 8.29 -6.02 -11.73
C SER A 131 7.12 -7.00 -11.74
N PHE A 132 6.73 -7.49 -12.92
CA PHE A 132 5.68 -8.49 -13.07
C PHE A 132 6.08 -9.81 -12.40
N GLU A 133 7.30 -10.27 -12.66
CA GLU A 133 7.84 -11.50 -12.06
C GLU A 133 7.89 -11.39 -10.52
N ASN A 134 8.32 -10.25 -9.99
CA ASN A 134 8.36 -10.01 -8.55
C ASN A 134 6.97 -10.06 -7.92
N ASN A 135 5.99 -9.35 -8.52
CA ASN A 135 4.60 -9.37 -8.06
C ASN A 135 4.02 -10.78 -8.09
N TRP A 136 4.32 -11.55 -9.13
CA TRP A 136 3.87 -12.94 -9.23
C TRP A 136 4.45 -13.84 -8.15
N LYS A 137 5.75 -13.70 -7.85
CA LYS A 137 6.42 -14.43 -6.77
C LYS A 137 5.83 -14.08 -5.41
N ILE A 138 5.64 -12.79 -5.12
CA ILE A 138 5.04 -12.31 -3.87
C ILE A 138 3.60 -12.83 -3.74
N TYR A 139 2.81 -12.77 -4.80
CA TYR A 139 1.44 -13.27 -4.80
C TYR A 139 1.40 -14.75 -4.42
N LYS A 140 2.25 -15.59 -5.04
CA LYS A 140 2.33 -17.01 -4.68
C LYS A 140 2.71 -17.22 -3.22
N LEU A 141 3.68 -16.46 -2.73
CA LEU A 141 4.18 -16.62 -1.36
C LEU A 141 3.13 -16.24 -0.32
N LEU A 142 2.42 -15.13 -0.52
CA LEU A 142 1.40 -14.66 0.42
C LEU A 142 0.07 -15.41 0.33
N SER A 143 -0.19 -16.04 -0.81
CA SER A 143 -1.43 -16.76 -1.10
C SER A 143 -1.35 -18.22 -0.67
N PHE A 144 -0.27 -18.93 -1.01
CA PHE A 144 -0.14 -20.35 -0.72
C PHE A 144 0.72 -20.55 0.52
N GLN A 145 0.11 -21.01 1.62
CA GLN A 145 0.87 -21.48 2.76
C GLN A 145 1.66 -22.72 2.34
N LYS A 146 2.99 -22.62 2.35
CA LYS A 146 3.84 -23.79 2.21
C LYS A 146 3.98 -24.46 3.58
N PRO A 147 3.87 -25.80 3.67
CA PRO A 147 4.22 -26.50 4.90
C PRO A 147 5.68 -26.19 5.25
N VAL A 148 5.91 -25.81 6.50
CA VAL A 148 7.25 -25.45 7.01
C VAL A 148 8.11 -26.72 6.95
N GLN A 149 9.23 -26.65 6.21
CA GLN A 149 10.13 -27.79 6.05
C GLN A 149 11.08 -27.95 7.25
N SER A 150 11.37 -26.87 7.98
CA SER A 150 12.18 -26.87 9.20
C SER A 150 11.85 -25.66 10.07
N GLU A 151 11.62 -25.85 11.37
CA GLU A 151 11.45 -24.74 12.31
C GLU A 151 12.78 -24.01 12.52
N SER A 152 12.76 -22.68 12.34
CA SER A 152 13.88 -21.81 12.65
C SER A 152 13.76 -21.32 14.09
N LYS A 153 14.88 -21.27 14.82
CA LYS A 153 14.94 -20.68 16.16
C LYS A 153 14.92 -19.14 16.15
N VAL A 154 14.87 -18.52 14.97
CA VAL A 154 14.87 -17.06 14.80
C VAL A 154 13.46 -16.52 15.05
N SER A 155 13.38 -15.47 15.87
CA SER A 155 12.15 -14.74 16.12
C SER A 155 12.20 -13.33 15.54
N LEU A 156 11.09 -12.87 14.97
CA LEU A 156 10.92 -11.55 14.39
C LEU A 156 9.86 -10.79 15.19
N ALA A 157 10.18 -9.58 15.65
CA ALA A 157 9.19 -8.66 16.21
C ALA A 157 8.81 -7.60 15.17
N VAL A 158 7.50 -7.35 15.03
CA VAL A 158 6.95 -6.32 14.13
C VAL A 158 6.15 -5.31 14.94
N LEU A 159 6.40 -4.02 14.70
CA LEU A 159 5.70 -2.92 15.38
C LEU A 159 5.43 -1.75 14.45
N ASN A 160 4.36 -1.01 14.76
CA ASN A 160 4.01 0.21 14.04
C ASN A 160 4.35 1.44 14.88
N VAL A 161 5.02 2.43 14.28
CA VAL A 161 5.51 3.63 14.99
C VAL A 161 5.18 4.91 14.21
N GLY A 162 4.76 5.95 14.92
CA GLY A 162 4.40 7.24 14.35
C GLY A 162 2.89 7.42 14.20
N ALA A 163 2.48 8.35 13.34
CA ALA A 163 1.06 8.57 13.03
C ALA A 163 0.50 7.42 12.17
N PRO A 164 -0.79 7.09 12.29
CA PRO A 164 -1.41 6.07 11.44
C PRO A 164 -1.29 6.42 9.96
N ALA A 165 -0.88 5.43 9.14
CA ALA A 165 -0.78 5.57 7.69
C ALA A 165 -1.46 4.38 7.00
N ALA A 166 -2.12 4.65 5.87
CA ALA A 166 -2.69 3.58 5.05
C ALA A 166 -1.58 2.65 4.54
N GLY A 167 -1.82 1.34 4.59
CA GLY A 167 -0.86 0.32 4.18
C GLY A 167 0.00 -0.26 5.30
N MET A 168 -0.03 0.28 6.53
CA MET A 168 0.66 -0.31 7.69
C MET A 168 0.23 -1.76 7.93
N ASN A 169 -1.09 -2.03 7.93
CA ASN A 169 -1.62 -3.38 8.11
C ASN A 169 -1.22 -4.34 6.99
N ALA A 170 -1.15 -3.86 5.75
CA ALA A 170 -0.72 -4.65 4.60
C ALA A 170 0.77 -5.03 4.72
N ALA A 171 1.62 -4.10 5.18
CA ALA A 171 3.04 -4.35 5.44
C ALA A 171 3.23 -5.40 6.55
N VAL A 172 2.53 -5.24 7.68
CA VAL A 172 2.56 -6.21 8.79
C VAL A 172 2.12 -7.59 8.31
N ARG A 173 1.00 -7.68 7.57
CA ARG A 173 0.51 -8.93 6.99
C ARG A 173 1.57 -9.62 6.13
N SER A 174 2.22 -8.86 5.26
CA SER A 174 3.26 -9.38 4.37
C SER A 174 4.45 -9.92 5.18
N ALA A 175 4.94 -9.14 6.15
CA ALA A 175 6.05 -9.53 7.01
C ALA A 175 5.76 -10.80 7.82
N VAL A 176 4.59 -10.86 8.47
CA VAL A 176 4.17 -12.03 9.27
C VAL A 176 4.08 -13.28 8.40
N ARG A 177 3.38 -13.24 7.27
CA ARG A 177 3.25 -14.40 6.38
C ARG A 177 4.58 -14.85 5.80
N LEU A 178 5.44 -13.91 5.41
CA LEU A 178 6.76 -14.22 4.87
C LEU A 178 7.64 -14.89 5.92
N ALA A 179 7.70 -14.37 7.14
CA ALA A 179 8.49 -14.94 8.23
C ALA A 179 7.98 -16.34 8.64
N LEU A 180 6.67 -16.51 8.78
CA LEU A 180 6.05 -17.81 9.07
C LEU A 180 6.32 -18.84 7.96
N SER A 181 6.34 -18.42 6.68
CA SER A 181 6.66 -19.32 5.56
C SER A 181 8.11 -19.84 5.58
N HIS A 182 9.00 -19.14 6.29
CA HIS A 182 10.38 -19.56 6.56
C HIS A 182 10.53 -20.28 7.91
N GLY A 183 9.43 -20.60 8.60
CA GLY A 183 9.45 -21.29 9.89
C GLY A 183 9.96 -20.44 11.06
N GLN A 184 9.93 -19.11 10.94
CA GLN A 184 10.32 -18.19 12.01
C GLN A 184 9.14 -17.93 12.96
N LYS A 185 9.42 -17.70 14.24
CA LYS A 185 8.42 -17.20 15.19
C LYS A 185 8.21 -15.71 14.98
N VAL A 186 6.96 -15.25 14.98
CA VAL A 186 6.64 -13.85 14.74
C VAL A 186 5.87 -13.28 15.93
N TYR A 187 6.35 -12.15 16.43
CA TYR A 187 5.73 -11.39 17.50
C TYR A 187 5.21 -10.06 16.97
N ALA A 188 3.96 -9.74 17.23
CA ALA A 188 3.40 -8.41 17.03
C ALA A 188 3.47 -7.63 18.32
N VAL A 189 3.99 -6.42 18.25
CA VAL A 189 4.05 -5.50 19.39
C VAL A 189 2.97 -4.45 19.21
N HIS A 190 2.14 -4.30 20.23
CA HIS A 190 1.08 -3.30 20.22
C HIS A 190 1.60 -1.92 20.60
N ASP A 191 0.98 -0.86 20.10
CA ASP A 191 1.23 0.53 20.56
C ASP A 191 2.68 1.04 20.43
N GLY A 192 3.44 0.51 19.45
CA GLY A 192 4.80 0.97 19.13
C GLY A 192 5.82 0.70 20.24
N PHE A 193 6.81 1.59 20.39
CA PHE A 193 7.86 1.42 21.41
C PHE A 193 7.34 1.45 22.85
N GLN A 194 6.20 2.11 23.09
CA GLN A 194 5.57 2.10 24.41
C GLN A 194 5.11 0.69 24.78
N GLY A 195 4.37 0.01 23.91
CA GLY A 195 3.95 -1.35 24.19
C GLY A 195 5.10 -2.35 24.17
N LEU A 196 6.19 -2.07 23.43
CA LEU A 196 7.43 -2.84 23.56
C LEU A 196 8.02 -2.73 24.98
N ALA A 197 8.07 -1.52 25.54
CA ALA A 197 8.54 -1.29 26.90
C ALA A 197 7.61 -1.90 27.96
N ASP A 198 6.30 -1.95 27.69
CA ASP A 198 5.31 -2.51 28.61
C ASP A 198 5.17 -4.05 28.47
N GLY A 199 5.86 -4.66 27.50
CA GLY A 199 5.79 -6.10 27.24
C GLY A 199 4.50 -6.56 26.54
N ASN A 200 3.79 -5.65 25.86
CA ASN A 200 2.57 -5.92 25.09
C ASN A 200 2.89 -6.60 23.74
N VAL A 201 3.38 -7.82 23.84
CA VAL A 201 3.86 -8.64 22.72
C VAL A 201 2.98 -9.88 22.58
N VAL A 202 2.47 -10.12 21.36
CA VAL A 202 1.57 -11.24 21.05
C VAL A 202 2.17 -12.07 19.93
N GLU A 203 2.17 -13.40 20.08
CA GLU A 203 2.61 -14.32 19.02
C GLU A 203 1.59 -14.35 17.88
N MET A 204 2.09 -14.32 16.64
CA MET A 204 1.27 -14.20 15.44
C MET A 204 1.23 -15.50 14.67
N GLU A 205 0.02 -15.87 14.24
CA GLU A 205 -0.22 -17.00 13.36
C GLU A 205 -0.59 -16.54 11.94
N TRP A 206 -0.60 -17.46 10.98
CA TRP A 206 -0.94 -17.13 9.59
C TRP A 206 -2.31 -16.46 9.42
N HIS A 207 -3.27 -16.85 10.27
CA HIS A 207 -4.65 -16.41 10.23
C HIS A 207 -4.89 -15.10 10.98
N SER A 208 -4.03 -14.71 11.92
CA SER A 208 -4.21 -13.48 12.69
C SER A 208 -4.15 -12.21 11.83
N VAL A 209 -3.48 -12.29 10.68
CA VAL A 209 -3.35 -11.20 9.70
C VAL A 209 -4.28 -11.35 8.47
N ALA A 210 -5.27 -12.24 8.53
CA ALA A 210 -6.23 -12.42 7.44
C ALA A 210 -7.08 -11.16 7.24
N GLY A 211 -7.24 -10.72 5.98
CA GLY A 211 -8.04 -9.53 5.63
C GLY A 211 -7.37 -8.18 5.90
N TRP A 212 -6.14 -8.13 6.41
CA TRP A 212 -5.47 -6.88 6.78
C TRP A 212 -5.03 -6.02 5.58
N THR A 213 -4.97 -6.57 4.36
CA THR A 213 -4.47 -5.86 3.17
C THR A 213 -5.24 -4.58 2.86
N GLY A 214 -6.58 -4.61 2.99
CA GLY A 214 -7.44 -3.47 2.66
C GLY A 214 -7.82 -2.58 3.86
N GLN A 215 -7.32 -2.88 5.06
CA GLN A 215 -7.71 -2.17 6.28
C GLN A 215 -6.84 -0.92 6.48
N GLY A 216 -7.48 0.23 6.64
CA GLY A 216 -6.81 1.49 6.99
C GLY A 216 -6.31 1.54 8.45
N GLY A 217 -5.50 2.55 8.76
CA GLY A 217 -4.97 2.76 10.11
C GLY A 217 -3.92 1.71 10.53
N SER A 218 -3.85 1.44 11.84
CA SER A 218 -2.94 0.45 12.44
C SER A 218 -3.70 -0.46 13.40
N LEU A 219 -3.85 -1.73 13.05
CA LEU A 219 -4.51 -2.75 13.89
C LEU A 219 -3.65 -3.15 15.09
N LEU A 220 -2.32 -3.00 14.99
CA LEU A 220 -1.42 -3.14 16.12
C LEU A 220 -1.49 -1.95 17.09
N GLY A 221 -2.11 -0.84 16.68
CA GLY A 221 -1.90 0.45 17.35
C GLY A 221 -0.58 1.07 16.93
N THR A 222 -0.45 2.38 17.08
CA THR A 222 0.78 3.11 16.77
C THR A 222 0.87 4.34 17.65
N LYS A 223 2.07 4.65 18.13
CA LYS A 223 2.36 5.82 18.96
C LYS A 223 3.62 6.51 18.46
N ARG A 224 3.74 7.80 18.79
CA ARG A 224 4.91 8.64 18.47
C ARG A 224 6.01 8.58 19.55
N THR A 225 5.82 7.75 20.58
CA THR A 225 6.77 7.61 21.68
C THR A 225 8.10 7.04 21.17
N LEU A 226 9.20 7.69 21.55
CA LEU A 226 10.56 7.25 21.24
C LEU A 226 11.12 6.33 22.33
N PRO A 227 12.05 5.41 21.98
CA PRO A 227 12.57 4.41 22.91
C PRO A 227 13.50 4.98 24.00
N GLU A 228 14.08 6.16 23.81
CA GLU A 228 15.09 6.75 24.72
C GLU A 228 14.73 6.71 26.21
N LYS A 229 13.48 7.05 26.57
CA LYS A 229 13.02 7.10 27.97
C LYS A 229 12.76 5.72 28.60
N HIS A 230 12.69 4.67 27.79
CA HIS A 230 12.27 3.33 28.21
C HIS A 230 13.22 2.23 27.72
N MET A 231 14.49 2.58 27.47
CA MET A 231 15.47 1.69 26.86
C MET A 231 15.67 0.39 27.64
N GLU A 232 15.82 0.48 28.96
CA GLU A 232 16.03 -0.70 29.84
C GLU A 232 14.87 -1.69 29.73
N LYS A 233 13.63 -1.21 29.77
CA LYS A 233 12.43 -2.07 29.66
C LYS A 233 12.29 -2.70 28.27
N ILE A 234 12.67 -1.98 27.22
CA ILE A 234 12.68 -2.50 25.85
C ILE A 234 13.70 -3.65 25.74
N VAL A 235 14.89 -3.47 26.31
CA VAL A 235 15.95 -4.48 26.34
C VAL A 235 15.51 -5.71 27.12
N GLU A 236 14.90 -5.53 28.31
CA GLU A 236 14.32 -6.63 29.10
C GLU A 236 13.30 -7.43 28.29
N THR A 237 12.45 -6.75 27.53
CA THR A 237 11.43 -7.41 26.70
C THR A 237 12.06 -8.16 25.52
N ILE A 238 13.05 -7.57 24.85
CA ILE A 238 13.80 -8.22 23.77
C ILE A 238 14.46 -9.51 24.26
N SER A 239 15.09 -9.47 25.44
CA SER A 239 15.70 -10.63 26.09
C SER A 239 14.67 -11.68 26.48
N LYS A 240 13.57 -11.26 27.14
CA LYS A 240 12.49 -12.14 27.62
C LYS A 240 11.82 -12.94 26.51
N PHE A 241 11.56 -12.31 25.37
CA PHE A 241 10.95 -12.97 24.20
C PHE A 241 11.98 -13.50 23.20
N ASN A 242 13.28 -13.39 23.53
CA ASN A 242 14.40 -13.80 22.69
C ASN A 242 14.28 -13.27 21.25
N ILE A 243 13.97 -11.97 21.10
CA ILE A 243 13.72 -11.32 19.80
C ILE A 243 15.03 -11.24 19.01
N SER A 244 15.09 -11.90 17.86
CA SER A 244 16.30 -11.99 17.03
C SER A 244 16.38 -10.93 15.92
N ALA A 245 15.25 -10.30 15.57
CA ALA A 245 15.18 -9.26 14.55
C ALA A 245 13.98 -8.32 14.82
N LEU A 246 14.12 -7.05 14.44
CA LEU A 246 13.08 -6.03 14.61
C LEU A 246 12.70 -5.39 13.27
N LEU A 247 11.41 -5.43 12.94
CA LEU A 247 10.84 -4.73 11.79
C LEU A 247 9.91 -3.62 12.27
N VAL A 248 10.31 -2.38 12.03
CA VAL A 248 9.50 -1.19 12.34
C VAL A 248 8.77 -0.76 11.07
N VAL A 249 7.46 -0.56 11.14
CA VAL A 249 6.67 0.07 10.06
C VAL A 249 6.24 1.44 10.54
N GLY A 250 6.82 2.50 9.99
CA GLY A 250 6.59 3.82 10.58
C GLY A 250 7.18 5.01 9.85
N GLY A 251 6.85 6.18 10.37
CA GLY A 251 7.29 7.46 9.84
C GLY A 251 8.65 7.91 10.38
N PHE A 252 8.83 9.22 10.51
CA PHE A 252 10.06 9.83 11.02
C PHE A 252 10.37 9.40 12.46
N GLU A 253 9.35 9.24 13.32
CA GLU A 253 9.54 8.72 14.68
C GLU A 253 10.04 7.26 14.69
N GLY A 254 9.66 6.46 13.69
CA GLY A 254 10.21 5.11 13.50
C GLY A 254 11.70 5.15 13.13
N TYR A 255 12.08 6.05 12.23
CA TYR A 255 13.48 6.31 11.86
C TYR A 255 14.32 6.77 13.05
N ALA A 256 13.86 7.80 13.77
CA ALA A 256 14.54 8.30 14.96
C ALA A 256 14.65 7.23 16.04
N GLY A 257 13.59 6.43 16.26
CA GLY A 257 13.60 5.35 17.24
C GLY A 257 14.60 4.24 16.89
N VAL A 258 14.67 3.80 15.64
CA VAL A 258 15.68 2.80 15.21
C VAL A 258 17.10 3.34 15.36
N LEU A 259 17.33 4.63 15.05
CA LEU A 259 18.63 5.27 15.27
C LEU A 259 19.03 5.28 16.75
N GLN A 260 18.10 5.63 17.65
CA GLN A 260 18.34 5.58 19.10
C GLN A 260 18.66 4.16 19.60
N LEU A 261 17.97 3.14 19.08
CA LEU A 261 18.27 1.74 19.40
C LEU A 261 19.65 1.32 18.88
N PHE A 262 20.03 1.78 17.68
CA PHE A 262 21.34 1.52 17.10
C PHE A 262 22.47 2.14 17.93
N GLU A 263 22.34 3.40 18.32
CA GLU A 263 23.32 4.09 19.19
C GLU A 263 23.42 3.44 20.57
N ALA A 264 22.33 2.86 21.07
CA ALA A 264 22.30 2.17 22.35
C ALA A 264 22.98 0.78 22.34
N ARG A 265 23.37 0.24 21.17
CA ARG A 265 24.10 -1.05 21.08
C ARG A 265 25.41 -1.08 21.83
N GLY A 266 26.08 0.07 21.99
CA GLY A 266 27.31 0.15 22.80
C GLY A 266 27.09 -0.07 24.30
N ARG A 267 25.83 -0.04 24.77
CA ARG A 267 25.45 -0.22 26.18
C ARG A 267 24.68 -1.51 26.43
N TYR A 268 23.98 -2.03 25.44
CA TYR A 268 23.10 -3.19 25.56
C TYR A 268 23.35 -4.18 24.42
N ASP A 269 23.92 -5.34 24.74
CA ASP A 269 24.24 -6.39 23.77
C ASP A 269 22.98 -6.99 23.13
N GLU A 270 21.84 -6.95 23.82
CA GLU A 270 20.55 -7.43 23.32
C GLU A 270 20.03 -6.61 22.13
N LEU A 271 20.50 -5.35 21.98
CA LEU A 271 20.16 -4.50 20.83
C LEU A 271 21.02 -4.81 19.60
N CYS A 272 22.00 -5.70 19.71
CA CYS A 272 22.85 -6.12 18.59
C CYS A 272 22.14 -7.10 17.63
N ILE A 273 20.87 -6.83 17.34
CA ILE A 273 20.01 -7.56 16.40
C ILE A 273 19.77 -6.74 15.12
N PRO A 274 19.55 -7.37 13.96
CA PRO A 274 19.16 -6.66 12.75
C PRO A 274 17.83 -5.91 12.95
N MET A 275 17.83 -4.63 12.58
CA MET A 275 16.66 -3.76 12.64
C MET A 275 16.42 -3.15 11.25
N CYS A 276 15.18 -3.13 10.80
CA CYS A 276 14.80 -2.53 9.52
C CYS A 276 13.55 -1.65 9.69
N LEU A 277 13.52 -0.52 9.00
CA LEU A 277 12.38 0.38 8.93
C LEU A 277 11.73 0.30 7.55
N ILE A 278 10.42 0.06 7.52
CA ILE A 278 9.59 0.30 6.33
C ILE A 278 8.93 1.68 6.50
N PRO A 279 9.20 2.63 5.59
CA PRO A 279 8.67 3.99 5.68
C PRO A 279 7.15 4.00 5.47
N ALA A 280 6.40 4.41 6.48
CA ALA A 280 4.95 4.51 6.48
C ALA A 280 4.50 5.83 7.12
N THR A 281 4.14 6.79 6.29
CA THR A 281 3.69 8.13 6.67
C THR A 281 2.98 8.78 5.49
N VAL A 282 2.00 9.65 5.76
CA VAL A 282 1.34 10.45 4.72
C VAL A 282 2.23 11.59 4.20
N SER A 283 3.22 12.02 5.00
CA SER A 283 4.06 13.18 4.68
C SER A 283 5.18 12.89 3.70
N ASN A 284 5.52 11.61 3.47
CA ASN A 284 6.68 11.19 2.68
C ASN A 284 8.02 11.84 3.09
N ASN A 285 8.23 11.97 4.41
CA ASN A 285 9.35 12.71 4.99
C ASN A 285 10.42 11.82 5.65
N VAL A 286 10.45 10.52 5.33
CA VAL A 286 11.44 9.59 5.89
C VAL A 286 12.70 9.62 5.03
N PRO A 287 13.89 9.92 5.58
CA PRO A 287 15.13 9.90 4.82
C PRO A 287 15.46 8.50 4.25
N GLY A 288 16.06 8.45 3.06
CA GLY A 288 16.54 7.21 2.43
C GLY A 288 15.52 6.48 1.55
N THR A 289 14.33 7.05 1.36
CA THR A 289 13.32 6.56 0.42
C THR A 289 12.73 7.73 -0.37
N ASP A 290 12.32 7.46 -1.62
CA ASP A 290 11.54 8.41 -2.41
C ASP A 290 10.04 8.33 -2.09
N PHE A 291 9.60 7.22 -1.49
CA PHE A 291 8.19 6.93 -1.22
C PHE A 291 7.95 6.32 0.16
N SER A 292 6.82 6.66 0.77
CA SER A 292 6.32 6.07 2.00
C SER A 292 4.92 5.50 1.82
N LEU A 293 4.63 4.41 2.54
CA LEU A 293 3.29 3.85 2.60
C LEU A 293 2.31 4.90 3.16
N GLY A 294 1.19 5.09 2.46
CA GLY A 294 0.13 6.02 2.83
C GLY A 294 0.20 7.39 2.15
N ALA A 295 1.34 7.78 1.56
CA ALA A 295 1.46 9.06 0.85
C ALA A 295 0.55 9.13 -0.38
N ASP A 296 0.51 8.07 -1.19
CA ASP A 296 -0.39 7.99 -2.37
C ASP A 296 -1.87 8.07 -1.97
N THR A 297 -2.28 7.37 -0.91
CA THR A 297 -3.65 7.47 -0.38
C THR A 297 -4.00 8.89 0.06
N ALA A 298 -3.05 9.58 0.70
CA ALA A 298 -3.25 10.97 1.12
C ALA A 298 -3.37 11.92 -0.07
N VAL A 299 -2.54 11.75 -1.11
CA VAL A 299 -2.62 12.52 -2.37
C VAL A 299 -3.99 12.31 -3.03
N ASN A 300 -4.44 11.06 -3.17
CA ASN A 300 -5.75 10.75 -3.76
C ASN A 300 -6.91 11.39 -2.97
N ALA A 301 -6.86 11.33 -1.62
CA ALA A 301 -7.87 11.98 -0.78
C ALA A 301 -7.87 13.51 -0.94
N ALA A 302 -6.69 14.13 -1.00
CA ALA A 302 -6.55 15.57 -1.22
C ALA A 302 -7.03 15.99 -2.62
N MET A 303 -6.75 15.16 -3.65
CA MET A 303 -7.25 15.35 -5.00
C MET A 303 -8.78 15.32 -5.05
N GLU A 304 -9.41 14.30 -4.45
CA GLU A 304 -10.87 14.19 -4.41
C GLU A 304 -11.52 15.40 -3.71
N GLY A 305 -10.92 15.87 -2.61
CA GLY A 305 -11.34 17.09 -1.94
C GLY A 305 -11.25 18.33 -2.84
N CYS A 306 -10.12 18.51 -3.52
CA CYS A 306 -9.92 19.62 -4.45
C CYS A 306 -10.86 19.58 -5.66
N ASP A 307 -11.19 18.39 -6.17
CA ASP A 307 -12.14 18.23 -7.27
C ASP A 307 -13.56 18.64 -6.87
N LYS A 308 -14.01 18.25 -5.66
CA LYS A 308 -15.28 18.70 -5.08
C LYS A 308 -15.30 20.22 -4.89
N ILE A 309 -14.19 20.81 -4.43
CA ILE A 309 -14.04 22.26 -4.29
C ILE A 309 -14.12 22.96 -5.66
N LYS A 310 -13.42 22.46 -6.68
CA LYS A 310 -13.47 23.01 -8.06
C LYS A 310 -14.88 22.91 -8.65
N GLN A 311 -15.62 21.83 -8.39
CA GLN A 311 -17.00 21.69 -8.83
C GLN A 311 -17.90 22.75 -8.19
N SER A 312 -17.77 22.96 -6.86
CA SER A 312 -18.46 24.04 -6.14
C SER A 312 -18.09 25.42 -6.69
N ALA A 313 -16.79 25.66 -6.94
CA ALA A 313 -16.28 26.91 -7.53
C ALA A 313 -16.87 27.19 -8.92
N SER A 314 -17.14 26.14 -9.71
CA SER A 314 -17.64 26.30 -11.08
C SER A 314 -19.09 26.79 -11.11
N GLY A 315 -19.87 26.54 -10.06
CA GLY A 315 -21.23 27.08 -9.91
C GLY A 315 -21.26 28.56 -9.53
N THR A 316 -20.20 29.07 -8.91
CA THR A 316 -20.08 30.47 -8.46
C THR A 316 -18.82 31.10 -9.06
N LYS A 317 -18.99 31.86 -10.15
CA LYS A 317 -17.88 32.50 -10.87
C LYS A 317 -17.05 33.41 -9.95
N ARG A 318 -15.76 33.57 -10.28
CA ARG A 318 -14.78 34.46 -9.62
C ARG A 318 -14.47 34.11 -8.17
N ARG A 319 -14.20 32.84 -7.90
CA ARG A 319 -13.81 32.35 -6.56
C ARG A 319 -12.41 31.74 -6.58
N VAL A 320 -11.61 32.08 -5.56
CA VAL A 320 -10.31 31.46 -5.29
C VAL A 320 -10.44 30.68 -3.99
N PHE A 321 -9.94 29.45 -3.98
CA PHE A 321 -9.83 28.64 -2.77
C PHE A 321 -8.37 28.48 -2.38
N VAL A 322 -8.09 28.67 -1.09
CA VAL A 322 -6.81 28.31 -0.47
C VAL A 322 -7.06 27.02 0.31
N VAL A 323 -6.37 25.95 -0.05
CA VAL A 323 -6.52 24.62 0.52
C VAL A 323 -5.26 24.25 1.28
N GLU A 324 -5.43 23.98 2.56
CA GLU A 324 -4.35 23.54 3.42
C GLU A 324 -4.19 22.02 3.37
N THR A 325 -2.95 21.55 3.20
CA THR A 325 -2.60 20.13 3.15
C THR A 325 -1.68 19.76 4.30
N MET A 326 -1.76 18.51 4.75
CA MET A 326 -0.78 17.95 5.69
C MET A 326 0.61 17.81 5.02
N GLY A 327 1.63 17.47 5.82
CA GLY A 327 3.00 17.29 5.33
C GLY A 327 4.05 17.77 6.33
N GLY A 328 3.65 18.64 7.27
CA GLY A 328 4.58 19.26 8.20
C GLY A 328 5.54 20.17 7.44
N PHE A 329 6.83 19.89 7.53
CA PHE A 329 7.86 20.58 6.74
C PHE A 329 8.07 19.96 5.35
N CYS A 330 7.44 18.82 5.04
CA CYS A 330 7.58 18.18 3.75
C CYS A 330 6.43 18.59 2.81
N GLY A 331 6.77 19.29 1.73
CA GLY A 331 5.86 19.78 0.71
C GLY A 331 5.34 18.72 -0.26
N TYR A 332 5.74 17.45 -0.13
CA TYR A 332 5.39 16.37 -1.06
C TYR A 332 3.88 16.32 -1.36
N LEU A 333 3.04 16.30 -0.33
CA LEU A 333 1.60 16.20 -0.48
C LEU A 333 1.02 17.42 -1.21
N ALA A 334 1.46 18.63 -0.85
CA ALA A 334 1.01 19.87 -1.47
C ALA A 334 1.40 19.93 -2.95
N THR A 335 2.66 19.59 -3.27
CA THR A 335 3.20 19.63 -4.63
C THR A 335 2.54 18.57 -5.52
N CYS A 336 2.50 17.31 -5.10
CA CYS A 336 1.89 16.24 -5.88
C CYS A 336 0.39 16.47 -6.09
N THR A 337 -0.32 16.89 -5.05
CA THR A 337 -1.75 17.24 -5.17
C THR A 337 -1.92 18.41 -6.12
N GLY A 338 -1.12 19.49 -5.97
CA GLY A 338 -1.19 20.68 -6.80
C GLY A 338 -1.02 20.38 -8.29
N ILE A 339 -0.03 19.54 -8.63
CA ILE A 339 0.18 19.07 -10.00
C ILE A 339 -1.03 18.26 -10.50
N ALA A 340 -1.51 17.31 -9.69
CA ALA A 340 -2.58 16.41 -10.10
C ALA A 340 -3.93 17.11 -10.30
N VAL A 341 -4.23 18.13 -9.50
CA VAL A 341 -5.51 18.87 -9.57
C VAL A 341 -5.45 20.09 -10.48
N GLY A 342 -4.26 20.45 -10.98
CA GLY A 342 -4.02 21.66 -11.77
C GLY A 342 -4.21 22.94 -10.95
N ALA A 343 -3.59 23.00 -9.77
CA ALA A 343 -3.59 24.18 -8.92
C ALA A 343 -2.76 25.33 -9.54
N ASP A 344 -3.15 26.55 -9.22
CA ASP A 344 -2.48 27.78 -9.66
C ASP A 344 -1.19 28.08 -8.88
N ALA A 345 -1.11 27.58 -7.64
CA ALA A 345 0.09 27.63 -6.81
C ALA A 345 0.07 26.51 -5.77
N ALA A 346 1.24 26.08 -5.34
CA ALA A 346 1.45 25.24 -4.18
C ALA A 346 2.59 25.82 -3.34
N TYR A 347 2.28 26.30 -2.15
CA TYR A 347 3.27 26.87 -1.24
C TYR A 347 3.79 25.81 -0.27
N ILE A 348 5.10 25.60 -0.29
CA ILE A 348 5.80 24.58 0.47
C ILE A 348 6.94 25.18 1.29
N PHE A 349 7.47 24.43 2.25
CA PHE A 349 8.54 24.92 3.11
C PHE A 349 9.90 24.93 2.39
N GLU A 350 10.11 23.95 1.51
CA GLU A 350 11.36 23.74 0.79
C GLU A 350 11.65 24.81 -0.27
N ASP A 351 10.64 25.57 -0.67
CA ASP A 351 10.74 26.70 -1.60
C ASP A 351 10.20 27.98 -0.92
N PRO A 352 11.06 28.74 -0.23
CA PRO A 352 10.65 29.90 0.55
C PRO A 352 10.01 30.99 -0.31
N ILE A 353 8.82 31.44 0.07
CA ILE A 353 8.10 32.52 -0.62
C ILE A 353 8.32 33.87 0.04
N ASN A 354 8.39 34.92 -0.77
CA ASN A 354 8.36 36.30 -0.30
C ASN A 354 7.06 37.01 -0.72
N ILE A 355 6.86 38.25 -0.24
CA ILE A 355 5.65 39.02 -0.53
C ILE A 355 5.49 39.36 -2.03
N GLN A 356 6.59 39.47 -2.77
CA GLN A 356 6.59 39.76 -4.20
C GLN A 356 6.10 38.55 -5.01
N ASP A 357 6.42 37.33 -4.59
CA ASP A 357 5.92 36.10 -5.23
C ASP A 357 4.41 35.97 -5.03
N LEU A 358 3.92 36.27 -3.82
CA LEU A 358 2.49 36.32 -3.51
C LEU A 358 1.78 37.36 -4.37
N LYS A 359 2.34 38.56 -4.49
CA LYS A 359 1.80 39.62 -5.36
C LYS A 359 1.72 39.16 -6.81
N THR A 360 2.79 38.55 -7.32
CA THR A 360 2.84 38.00 -8.68
C THR A 360 1.74 36.96 -8.92
N ASN A 361 1.49 36.08 -7.94
CA ASN A 361 0.43 35.07 -8.04
C ASN A 361 -0.98 35.70 -8.00
N VAL A 362 -1.20 36.72 -7.16
CA VAL A 362 -2.45 37.48 -7.11
C VAL A 362 -2.72 38.21 -8.43
N ASP A 363 -1.70 38.83 -9.02
CA ASP A 363 -1.81 39.50 -10.31
C ASP A 363 -2.14 38.48 -11.42
N HIS A 364 -1.48 37.32 -11.43
CA HIS A 364 -1.78 36.22 -12.36
C HIS A 364 -3.23 35.73 -12.23
N LEU A 365 -3.70 35.48 -11.00
CA LEU A 365 -5.08 35.07 -10.74
C LEU A 365 -6.08 36.14 -11.18
N THR A 366 -5.76 37.42 -10.98
CA THR A 366 -6.62 38.55 -11.41
C THR A 366 -6.79 38.56 -12.93
N GLU A 367 -5.72 38.35 -13.70
CA GLU A 367 -5.79 38.23 -15.16
C GLU A 367 -6.51 36.96 -15.61
N LYS A 368 -6.31 35.84 -14.90
CA LYS A 368 -7.03 34.58 -15.15
C LYS A 368 -8.54 34.76 -15.01
N MET A 369 -9.02 35.52 -14.02
CA MET A 369 -10.44 35.79 -13.77
C MET A 369 -11.12 36.63 -14.88
N LYS A 370 -10.35 37.30 -15.75
CA LYS A 370 -10.89 38.00 -16.92
C LYS A 370 -11.21 37.06 -18.08
N LYS A 371 -10.68 35.83 -18.08
CA LYS A 371 -10.88 34.81 -19.11
C LYS A 371 -12.08 33.91 -18.79
N ASP A 372 -12.29 32.86 -19.59
CA ASP A 372 -13.40 31.90 -19.42
C ASP A 372 -13.30 31.07 -18.12
N VAL A 373 -12.08 30.79 -17.64
CA VAL A 373 -11.86 30.01 -16.41
C VAL A 373 -11.79 30.94 -15.21
N GLN A 374 -12.95 31.24 -14.63
CA GLN A 374 -13.11 32.18 -13.50
C GLN A 374 -13.05 31.47 -12.15
N ARG A 375 -12.02 30.63 -11.94
CA ARG A 375 -11.75 29.93 -10.68
C ARG A 375 -10.26 29.86 -10.39
N GLY A 376 -9.89 29.94 -9.12
CA GLY A 376 -8.52 29.78 -8.64
C GLY A 376 -8.41 28.71 -7.56
N LEU A 377 -7.31 27.97 -7.55
CA LEU A 377 -7.00 27.00 -6.51
C LEU A 377 -5.54 27.12 -6.09
N VAL A 378 -5.32 27.37 -4.81
CA VAL A 378 -4.00 27.54 -4.21
C VAL A 378 -3.85 26.50 -3.11
N LEU A 379 -2.77 25.74 -3.12
CA LEU A 379 -2.44 24.82 -2.03
C LEU A 379 -1.40 25.44 -1.10
N ARG A 380 -1.52 25.13 0.19
CA ARG A 380 -0.54 25.50 1.23
C ARG A 380 -0.23 24.29 2.08
N CYS A 381 1.05 23.95 2.24
CA CYS A 381 1.48 22.92 3.19
C CYS A 381 1.41 23.46 4.62
N VAL A 382 0.75 22.73 5.52
CA VAL A 382 0.64 23.10 6.93
C VAL A 382 1.85 22.58 7.71
N MET A 383 2.56 23.53 8.30
CA MET A 383 3.52 23.29 9.37
C MET A 383 2.73 23.26 10.69
N TRP A 384 2.86 22.18 11.48
CA TRP A 384 2.20 22.03 12.81
C TRP A 384 2.74 23.00 13.89
N ILE A 385 3.19 24.19 13.49
CA ILE A 385 3.68 25.26 14.37
C ILE A 385 2.70 26.45 14.42
N PHE A 386 1.66 26.50 13.59
CA PHE A 386 0.80 27.69 13.44
C PHE A 386 -0.63 27.60 13.99
N SER A 387 -0.93 26.71 14.94
CA SER A 387 -2.24 26.78 15.64
C SER A 387 -2.29 27.84 16.76
N SER A 388 -1.15 28.45 17.13
CA SER A 388 -1.09 29.42 18.25
C SER A 388 -1.12 30.89 17.80
N VAL A 389 -0.92 31.19 16.52
CA VAL A 389 -0.72 32.57 16.03
C VAL A 389 -1.94 33.14 15.31
N PHE A 390 -2.85 32.29 14.81
CA PHE A 390 -4.06 32.77 14.11
C PHE A 390 -5.23 33.14 15.04
N HIS A 391 -5.13 32.93 16.37
CA HIS A 391 -6.11 33.48 17.31
C HIS A 391 -5.95 34.98 17.59
N LEU A 392 -4.95 35.65 17.00
CA LEU A 392 -4.75 37.10 17.10
C LEU A 392 -5.50 37.93 16.05
N PHE A 393 -6.23 37.29 15.12
CA PHE A 393 -6.96 37.98 14.04
C PHE A 393 -8.43 37.57 13.89
N SER A 394 -9.09 37.16 14.98
CA SER A 394 -10.56 37.26 15.05
C SER A 394 -10.93 38.67 15.52
N PRO A 395 -11.75 39.43 14.80
CA PRO A 395 -12.24 40.72 15.29
C PRO A 395 -13.14 40.50 16.53
N PRO A 396 -13.24 41.51 17.42
CA PRO A 396 -13.94 41.41 18.70
C PRO A 396 -15.44 41.12 18.58
#